data_AF-A0A1V6D9A6-F1
#
_entry.id   AF-A0A1V6D9A6-F1
#
_cell.length_a   1.000
_cell.length_b   1.000
_cell.length_c   1.000
_cell.angle_alpha   90.00
_cell.angle_beta   90.00
_cell.angle_gamma   90.00
#
_symmetry.space_group_name_H-M   'P 1'
#
loop_
_entity.id
_entity.type
_entity.pdbx_description
1 polymer ?
#
loop_
_entity_poly.entity_id
_entity_poly.type
_entity_poly.pdbx_seq_one_letter_code
_entity_poly.pdbx_strand_id
1 'polypeptide(L)'
;MGLSRRKMLSGGAVAAAGLVVASTVHAADDEKQMVAACGISCTVCPLMAAGKCKGCATGKMATEAQIEKKGCPVLKCAAMKKIDYCGTGCKMFASCKKLVGRPYAQAFLDKIKAKMA
;
A
#
# COMPACT_ATOMS: atom_id res chain seq x y z
N MET A 1 52.88 -6.94 14.09
CA MET A 1 53.74 -5.90 13.47
C MET A 1 53.52 -5.88 11.97
N GLY A 2 53.57 -4.69 11.35
CA GLY A 2 53.86 -4.57 9.91
C GLY A 2 52.70 -4.17 9.01
N LEU A 3 52.25 -2.92 9.12
CA LEU A 3 51.58 -2.21 8.02
C LEU A 3 52.63 -1.92 6.93
N SER A 4 52.43 -2.31 5.67
CA SER A 4 53.12 -1.68 4.53
C SER A 4 52.42 -1.85 3.19
N ARG A 5 51.61 -0.83 2.90
CA ARG A 5 51.45 -0.06 1.65
C ARG A 5 52.07 -0.59 0.33
N ARG A 6 51.25 -0.39 -0.70
CA ARG A 6 51.56 -0.06 -2.12
C ARG A 6 51.89 -1.22 -3.06
N LYS A 7 50.95 -1.49 -3.97
CA LYS A 7 51.16 -1.23 -5.41
C LYS A 7 49.81 -1.20 -6.15
N MET A 8 49.26 -0.01 -6.35
CA MET A 8 48.35 0.21 -7.48
C MET A 8 49.27 0.40 -8.69
N LEU A 9 49.34 -0.61 -9.57
CA LEU A 9 49.88 -0.45 -10.91
C LEU A 9 48.88 -1.07 -11.89
N SER A 10 48.11 -0.16 -12.48
CA SER A 10 47.73 -0.14 -13.89
C SER A 10 48.29 -1.26 -14.79
N GLY A 11 47.38 -1.88 -15.54
CA GLY A 11 47.68 -2.51 -16.83
C GLY A 11 47.19 -3.95 -16.92
N GLY A 12 46.18 -4.18 -17.78
CA GLY A 12 45.82 -5.53 -18.22
C GLY A 12 44.34 -5.68 -18.53
N ALA A 13 43.96 -5.41 -19.77
CA ALA A 13 42.71 -5.89 -20.33
C ALA A 13 42.65 -7.41 -20.20
N VAL A 14 41.57 -7.95 -19.64
CA VAL A 14 41.18 -9.35 -19.80
C VAL A 14 39.69 -9.40 -20.04
N ALA A 15 39.34 -9.50 -21.32
CA ALA A 15 38.13 -10.14 -21.75
C ALA A 15 38.22 -11.61 -21.33
N ALA A 16 37.33 -12.05 -20.44
CA ALA A 16 37.06 -13.46 -20.21
C ALA A 16 35.58 -13.61 -19.89
N ALA A 17 34.91 -14.33 -20.79
CA ALA A 17 33.50 -14.61 -20.79
C ALA A 17 33.01 -15.08 -19.42
N GLY A 18 32.18 -14.25 -18.78
CA GLY A 18 31.39 -14.65 -17.63
C GLY A 18 30.21 -15.50 -18.07
N LEU A 19 30.18 -16.77 -17.66
CA LEU A 19 28.91 -17.45 -17.39
C LEU A 19 28.63 -17.31 -15.89
N VAL A 20 28.05 -16.18 -15.51
CA VAL A 20 27.26 -16.10 -14.29
C VAL A 20 25.85 -16.54 -14.67
N VAL A 21 25.43 -17.70 -14.14
CA VAL A 21 24.03 -18.13 -14.22
C VAL A 21 23.23 -17.13 -13.40
N ALA A 22 22.63 -16.17 -14.09
CA ALA A 22 21.69 -15.23 -13.49
C ALA A 22 20.46 -16.02 -13.07
N SER A 23 20.39 -16.40 -11.79
CA SER A 23 19.15 -16.80 -11.14
C SER A 23 18.17 -15.64 -11.31
N THR A 24 17.28 -15.75 -12.28
CA THR A 24 16.15 -14.84 -12.47
C THR A 24 15.11 -15.11 -11.38
N VAL A 25 15.47 -14.77 -10.13
CA VAL A 25 14.46 -14.26 -9.22
C VAL A 25 13.92 -13.02 -9.92
N HIS A 26 12.70 -13.14 -10.46
CA HIS A 26 12.02 -12.01 -11.05
C HIS A 26 12.09 -10.89 -10.03
N ALA A 27 12.73 -9.78 -10.43
CA ALA A 27 12.60 -8.54 -9.71
C ALA A 27 11.11 -8.33 -9.53
N ALA A 28 10.64 -8.36 -8.28
CA ALA A 28 9.30 -7.97 -7.96
C ALA A 28 9.19 -6.52 -8.44
N ASP A 29 8.54 -6.32 -9.58
CA ASP A 29 8.19 -5.00 -10.07
C ASP A 29 7.57 -4.23 -8.91
N ASP A 30 8.19 -3.09 -8.59
CA ASP A 30 7.74 -2.12 -7.61
C ASP A 30 6.44 -1.46 -8.12
N GLU A 31 5.39 -2.25 -8.31
CA GLU A 31 4.05 -1.74 -8.57
C GLU A 31 3.51 -1.25 -7.23
N LYS A 32 3.82 0.01 -6.92
CA LYS A 32 3.37 0.77 -5.76
C LYS A 32 1.94 0.40 -5.36
N GLN A 33 1.81 -0.48 -4.37
CA GLN A 33 0.51 -0.93 -3.88
C GLN A 33 -0.30 0.28 -3.40
N MET A 34 -1.35 0.63 -4.15
CA MET A 34 -2.19 1.76 -3.83
C MET A 34 -3.20 1.38 -2.74
N VAL A 35 -2.89 1.72 -1.48
CA VAL A 35 -3.83 1.56 -0.37
C VAL A 35 -4.78 2.75 -0.33
N ALA A 36 -6.07 2.46 -0.41
CA ALA A 36 -7.12 3.47 -0.36
C ALA A 36 -7.44 3.91 1.07
N ALA A 37 -8.22 4.99 1.22
CA ALA A 37 -8.74 5.45 2.51
C ALA A 37 -9.47 4.38 3.36
N CYS A 38 -9.99 3.31 2.75
CA CYS A 38 -10.58 2.19 3.49
C CYS A 38 -9.56 1.24 4.14
N GLY A 39 -8.27 1.36 3.83
CA GLY A 39 -7.21 0.50 4.34
C GLY A 39 -7.02 -0.81 3.56
N ILE A 40 -7.78 -1.02 2.49
CA ILE A 40 -7.64 -2.17 1.59
C ILE A 40 -6.81 -1.74 0.38
N SER A 41 -5.89 -2.59 -0.07
CA SER A 41 -5.20 -2.37 -1.34
C SER A 41 -6.23 -2.34 -2.47
N CYS A 42 -6.14 -1.31 -3.31
CA CYS A 42 -7.01 -1.15 -4.46
C CYS A 42 -6.96 -2.36 -5.40
N THR A 43 -5.78 -2.98 -5.55
CA THR A 43 -5.56 -4.14 -6.44
C THR A 43 -6.35 -5.38 -6.03
N VAL A 44 -6.70 -5.53 -4.76
CA VAL A 44 -7.49 -6.67 -4.24
C VAL A 44 -8.94 -6.29 -3.94
N CYS A 45 -9.36 -5.07 -4.28
CA CYS A 45 -10.69 -4.59 -3.98
C CYS A 45 -11.71 -5.19 -4.97
N PRO A 46 -12.77 -5.88 -4.50
CA PRO A 46 -13.76 -6.49 -5.38
C PRO A 46 -14.54 -5.45 -6.21
N LEU A 47 -14.67 -4.21 -5.72
CA LEU A 47 -15.27 -3.13 -6.49
C LEU A 47 -14.38 -2.62 -7.62
N MET A 48 -13.05 -2.65 -7.44
CA MET A 48 -12.12 -2.35 -8.52
C MET A 48 -12.12 -3.49 -9.55
N ALA A 49 -12.05 -4.74 -9.09
CA ALA A 49 -12.11 -5.92 -9.95
C ALA A 49 -13.40 -5.98 -10.77
N ALA A 50 -14.53 -5.57 -10.19
CA ALA A 50 -15.82 -5.46 -10.88
C ALA A 50 -15.96 -4.21 -11.77
N GLY A 51 -14.92 -3.37 -11.93
CA GLY A 51 -14.96 -2.14 -12.72
C GLY A 51 -15.85 -1.01 -12.15
N LYS A 52 -16.41 -1.20 -10.95
CA LYS A 52 -17.31 -0.23 -10.28
C LYS A 52 -16.56 0.87 -9.52
N CYS A 53 -15.23 0.76 -9.42
CA CYS A 53 -14.36 1.74 -8.77
C CYS A 53 -13.06 1.89 -9.56
N LYS A 54 -12.60 3.13 -9.77
CA LYS A 54 -11.32 3.44 -10.45
C LYS A 54 -10.14 3.64 -9.48
N GLY A 55 -10.18 2.95 -8.33
CA GLY A 55 -9.25 3.16 -7.20
C GLY A 55 -9.50 4.47 -6.46
N CYS A 56 -9.01 4.64 -5.24
CA CYS A 56 -9.16 5.89 -4.46
C CYS A 56 -7.87 6.30 -3.75
N ALA A 57 -7.78 7.60 -3.47
CA ALA A 57 -6.69 8.18 -2.70
C ALA A 57 -6.87 7.89 -1.20
N THR A 58 -5.81 8.17 -0.43
CA THR A 58 -5.91 8.28 1.03
C THR A 58 -6.81 9.46 1.41
N GLY A 59 -7.36 9.47 2.63
CA GLY A 59 -8.27 10.54 3.02
C GLY A 59 -7.63 11.93 2.96
N LYS A 60 -6.32 12.06 3.25
CA LYS A 60 -5.61 13.35 3.15
C LYS A 60 -5.39 13.82 1.71
N MET A 61 -5.29 12.91 0.75
CA MET A 61 -5.02 13.23 -0.65
C MET A 61 -6.28 13.22 -1.53
N ALA A 62 -7.45 12.97 -0.94
CA ALA A 62 -8.72 12.94 -1.66
C ALA A 62 -9.16 14.36 -2.02
N THR A 63 -9.37 14.61 -3.32
CA THR A 63 -9.98 15.87 -3.79
C THR A 63 -11.50 15.81 -3.68
N GLU A 64 -12.16 16.96 -3.58
CA GLU A 64 -13.63 17.05 -3.51
C GLU A 64 -14.30 16.36 -4.72
N ALA A 65 -13.75 16.59 -5.92
CA ALA A 65 -14.19 15.91 -7.14
C ALA A 65 -14.09 14.38 -7.06
N GLN A 66 -13.07 13.83 -6.38
CA GLN A 66 -12.95 12.38 -6.17
C GLN A 66 -13.97 11.86 -5.15
N ILE A 67 -14.32 12.66 -4.15
CA ILE A 67 -15.30 12.28 -3.12
C ILE A 67 -16.70 12.22 -3.72
N GLU A 68 -17.10 13.25 -4.49
CA GLU A 68 -18.40 13.29 -5.15
C GLU A 68 -18.52 12.22 -6.23
N LYS A 69 -17.53 12.08 -7.11
CA LYS A 69 -17.58 11.14 -8.23
C LYS A 69 -17.58 9.67 -7.80
N LYS A 70 -16.95 9.34 -6.67
CA LYS A 70 -16.87 7.94 -6.19
C LYS A 70 -17.99 7.55 -5.25
N GLY A 71 -18.66 8.53 -4.61
CA GLY A 71 -19.75 8.27 -3.67
C GLY A 71 -19.37 7.33 -2.50
N CYS A 72 -18.07 7.23 -2.18
CA CYS A 72 -17.60 6.30 -1.15
C CYS A 72 -17.73 6.94 0.23
N PRO A 73 -18.58 6.40 1.14
CA PRO A 73 -18.79 6.99 2.46
C PRO A 73 -17.52 6.95 3.32
N VAL A 74 -16.65 5.95 3.10
CA VAL A 74 -15.38 5.81 3.81
C VAL A 74 -14.39 6.88 3.39
N LEU A 75 -14.28 7.13 2.08
CA LEU A 75 -13.41 8.18 1.54
C LEU A 75 -13.86 9.57 2.00
N LYS A 76 -15.17 9.85 1.94
CA LYS A 76 -15.75 11.11 2.43
C LYS A 76 -15.44 11.33 3.91
N CYS A 77 -15.66 10.30 4.74
CA CYS A 77 -15.38 10.38 6.18
C CYS A 77 -13.88 10.58 6.47
N ALA A 78 -13.01 9.84 5.76
CA ALA A 78 -11.56 9.94 5.94
C ALA A 78 -11.03 11.32 5.52
N ALA A 79 -11.55 11.89 4.43
CA ALA A 79 -11.20 13.23 3.97
C ALA A 79 -11.65 14.31 4.96
N MET A 80 -12.90 14.23 5.47
CA MET A 80 -13.40 15.15 6.49
C MET A 80 -12.57 15.11 7.77
N LYS A 81 -12.14 13.91 8.20
CA LYS A 81 -11.31 13.72 9.39
C LYS A 81 -9.81 13.94 9.14
N LYS A 82 -9.41 14.22 7.90
CA LYS A 82 -8.01 14.38 7.46
C LYS A 82 -7.11 13.21 7.90
N ILE A 83 -7.63 11.99 7.82
CA ILE A 83 -6.88 10.76 8.13
C ILE A 83 -6.46 10.04 6.85
N ASP A 84 -5.30 9.38 6.85
CA ASP A 84 -4.83 8.64 5.69
C ASP A 84 -5.69 7.39 5.43
N TYR A 85 -5.88 6.58 6.47
CA TYR A 85 -6.60 5.30 6.41
C TYR A 85 -7.59 5.17 7.57
N CYS A 86 -8.76 4.60 7.29
CA CYS A 86 -9.81 4.43 8.30
C CYS A 86 -9.38 3.44 9.40
N GLY A 87 -8.74 2.32 9.03
CA GLY A 87 -8.34 1.26 9.98
C GLY A 87 -7.28 1.67 11.00
N THR A 88 -6.37 2.60 10.64
CA THR A 88 -5.27 3.02 11.52
C THR A 88 -5.48 4.42 12.10
N GLY A 89 -6.14 5.32 11.36
CA GLY A 89 -6.35 6.71 11.76
C GLY A 89 -7.66 6.98 12.49
N CYS A 90 -8.65 6.08 12.42
CA CYS A 90 -9.97 6.32 13.02
C CYS A 90 -10.16 5.53 14.32
N LYS A 91 -10.25 6.24 15.45
CA LYS A 91 -10.60 5.64 16.76
C LYS A 91 -11.97 4.96 16.77
N MET A 92 -12.87 5.36 15.88
CA MET A 92 -14.22 4.80 15.76
C MET A 92 -14.33 3.67 14.75
N PHE A 93 -13.23 3.22 14.13
CA PHE A 93 -13.23 2.22 13.06
C PHE A 93 -14.07 0.99 13.41
N ALA A 94 -13.79 0.38 14.56
CA ALA A 94 -14.45 -0.85 14.99
C ALA A 94 -15.94 -0.69 15.38
N SER A 95 -16.40 0.55 15.58
CA SER A 95 -17.79 0.88 15.92
C SER A 95 -18.55 1.57 14.77
N CYS A 96 -17.91 1.73 13.61
CA CYS A 96 -18.47 2.50 12.50
C CYS A 96 -19.41 1.65 11.63
N LYS A 97 -20.73 1.83 11.83
CA LYS A 97 -21.77 1.14 11.03
C LYS A 97 -21.69 1.41 9.52
N LYS A 98 -21.07 2.53 9.11
CA LYS A 98 -20.91 2.89 7.68
C LYS A 98 -19.91 1.99 6.94
N LEU A 99 -19.11 1.20 7.66
CA LEU A 99 -18.16 0.22 7.10
C LEU A 99 -18.79 -1.15 6.87
N VAL A 100 -19.93 -1.42 7.51
CA VAL A 100 -20.63 -2.70 7.45
C VAL A 100 -21.26 -2.86 6.08
N GLY A 101 -20.91 -3.93 5.38
CA GLY A 101 -21.35 -4.19 4.01
C GLY A 101 -20.55 -3.45 2.94
N ARG A 102 -19.66 -2.52 3.30
CA ARG A 102 -18.71 -1.84 2.41
C ARG A 102 -17.49 -1.30 3.18
N PRO A 103 -16.29 -1.92 3.13
CA PRO A 103 -15.93 -3.24 2.59
C PRO A 103 -15.87 -4.35 3.66
N TYR A 104 -16.21 -4.06 4.92
CA TYR A 104 -16.03 -4.99 6.03
C TYR A 104 -17.37 -5.60 6.48
N ALA A 105 -17.32 -6.85 6.92
CA ALA A 105 -18.45 -7.50 7.58
C ALA A 105 -18.51 -7.09 9.06
N GLN A 106 -19.70 -7.13 9.66
CA GLN A 106 -19.89 -6.84 11.09
C GLN A 106 -18.99 -7.75 11.95
N ALA A 107 -18.94 -9.04 11.65
CA ALA A 107 -18.10 -10.01 12.35
C ALA A 107 -16.60 -9.68 12.32
N PHE A 108 -16.10 -9.03 11.26
CA PHE A 108 -14.71 -8.56 11.21
C PHE A 108 -14.50 -7.38 12.16
N LEU A 109 -15.42 -6.41 12.15
CA LEU A 109 -15.36 -5.25 13.03
C LEU A 109 -15.46 -5.64 14.51
N ASP A 110 -16.29 -6.63 14.85
CA ASP A 110 -16.45 -7.12 16.22
C ASP A 110 -15.15 -7.77 16.74
N LYS A 111 -14.49 -8.59 15.90
CA LYS A 111 -13.19 -9.20 16.24
C LYS A 111 -12.09 -8.17 16.42
N ILE A 112 -12.03 -7.18 15.53
CA ILE A 112 -11.08 -6.07 15.65
C ILE A 112 -11.37 -5.26 16.91
N LYS A 113 -12.64 -4.97 17.22
CA LYS A 113 -13.04 -4.26 18.43
C LYS A 113 -12.54 -4.96 19.69
N ALA A 114 -12.73 -6.28 19.78
CA ALA A 114 -12.27 -7.08 20.92
C ALA A 114 -10.73 -7.10 21.08
N LYS A 115 -9.98 -6.82 20.01
CA LYS A 115 -8.51 -6.74 20.02
C LYS A 115 -7.97 -5.34 20.28
N MET A 116 -8.81 -4.31 20.11
CA MET A 116 -8.47 -2.91 20.37
C MET A 116 -8.86 -2.45 21.79
N ALA A 117 -9.64 -3.26 22.51
CA ALA A 117 -10.11 -3.00 23.87
C ALA A 117 -9.08 -3.39 24.94
#